data_AF-A0A7G7KI28-F1
#
_entry.id   AF-A0A7G7KI28-F1
#
_cell.length_a   1.000
_cell.length_b   1.000
_cell.length_c   1.000
_cell.angle_alpha   90.00
_cell.angle_beta   90.00
_cell.angle_gamma   90.00
#
_symmetry.space_group_name_H-M   'P 1'
#
loop_
_entity.id
_entity.type
_entity.pdbx_description
1 polymer ?
#
loop_
_entity_poly.entity_id
_entity_poly.type
_entity_poly.pdbx_seq_one_letter_code
_entity_poly.pdbx_strand_id
1 'polypeptide(L)'
;MSRAPQLDAHGGDPYGVLGVGRTASDAEIKAAYRRLVKQHHPDAGGDPERILALNAAWELLGDADRRRSFDRTFSAMAGGSDEASRRGARNARAAQAARRSSGQGAHADDALVQWLQTVYAPIDRQLGQVINAFPAQLRALAADPYDDTLMEAFCIYVQQSRQRIDKVKTLYQSLPTPATARGFGLSVYHCLSQVEDALNELDRYTMGYVDNYLHDGREMLREAKRRRQRLQEERRRLEII
;
A
#
# COMPACT_ATOMS: atom_id res chain seq x y z
N MET A 1 -0.66 -49.14 46.57
CA MET A 1 -0.46 -47.74 46.98
C MET A 1 -1.58 -46.90 46.37
N SER A 2 -2.72 -46.78 47.05
CA SER A 2 -3.89 -46.05 46.56
C SER A 2 -3.87 -44.63 47.12
N ARG A 3 -3.45 -43.68 46.29
CA ARG A 3 -3.42 -42.25 46.63
C ARG A 3 -4.86 -41.72 46.58
N ALA A 4 -5.40 -41.32 47.72
CA ALA A 4 -6.69 -40.62 47.79
C ALA A 4 -6.62 -39.33 46.96
N PRO A 5 -7.66 -38.99 46.17
CA PRO A 5 -7.67 -37.74 45.44
C PRO A 5 -7.87 -36.60 46.45
N GLN A 6 -6.87 -35.74 46.53
CA GLN A 6 -6.93 -34.49 47.29
C GLN A 6 -7.94 -33.59 46.57
N LEU A 7 -9.12 -33.42 47.20
CA LEU A 7 -10.22 -32.63 46.66
C LEU A 7 -9.96 -31.15 46.95
N ASP A 8 -9.19 -30.53 46.06
CA ASP A 8 -8.92 -29.10 46.11
C ASP A 8 -10.23 -28.31 46.09
N ALA A 9 -10.30 -27.29 46.93
CA ALA A 9 -11.45 -26.39 47.11
C ALA A 9 -11.68 -25.53 45.86
N HIS A 10 -12.20 -26.13 44.78
CA HIS A 10 -12.75 -25.40 43.64
C HIS A 10 -14.24 -25.19 43.87
N GLY A 11 -14.58 -24.21 44.70
CA GLY A 11 -15.95 -23.83 45.06
C GLY A 11 -16.84 -23.33 43.91
N GLY A 12 -16.49 -23.62 42.66
CA GLY A 12 -17.24 -23.23 41.46
C GLY A 12 -17.39 -24.32 40.38
N ASP A 13 -16.79 -25.52 40.53
CA ASP A 13 -16.97 -26.62 39.57
C ASP A 13 -17.72 -27.81 40.21
N PRO A 14 -19.00 -28.02 39.88
CA PRO A 14 -19.80 -29.15 40.39
C PRO A 14 -19.15 -30.54 40.14
N TYR A 15 -18.42 -30.70 39.03
CA TYR A 15 -17.77 -31.97 38.70
C TYR A 15 -16.56 -32.23 39.60
N GLY A 16 -15.79 -31.17 39.88
CA GLY A 16 -14.66 -31.20 40.80
C GLY A 16 -15.09 -31.47 42.25
N VAL A 17 -16.22 -30.92 42.68
CA VAL A 17 -16.78 -31.15 44.03
C VAL A 17 -17.15 -32.63 44.24
N LEU A 18 -17.70 -33.29 43.22
CA LEU A 18 -18.01 -34.72 43.24
C LEU A 18 -16.81 -35.63 42.90
N GLY A 19 -15.68 -35.06 42.48
CA GLY A 19 -14.47 -35.80 42.10
C GLY A 19 -14.65 -36.66 40.84
N VAL A 20 -15.49 -36.22 39.91
CA VAL A 20 -15.79 -36.92 38.65
C VAL A 20 -15.38 -36.07 37.45
N GLY A 21 -15.07 -36.71 36.33
CA GLY A 21 -14.82 -36.01 35.08
C GLY A 21 -16.09 -35.42 34.48
N ARG A 22 -15.95 -34.37 33.64
CA ARG A 22 -17.09 -33.75 32.92
C ARG A 22 -17.80 -34.72 31.97
N THR A 23 -17.11 -35.77 31.54
CA THR A 23 -17.64 -36.84 30.69
C THR A 23 -18.25 -38.01 31.49
N ALA A 24 -18.32 -37.91 32.83
CA ALA A 24 -18.88 -38.96 33.67
C ALA A 24 -20.36 -39.22 33.34
N SER A 25 -20.75 -40.48 33.35
CA SER A 25 -22.14 -40.91 33.19
C SER A 25 -22.99 -40.54 34.42
N ASP A 26 -24.30 -40.45 34.25
CA ASP A 26 -25.22 -40.14 35.35
C ASP A 26 -25.13 -41.17 36.49
N ALA A 27 -24.83 -42.43 36.14
CA ALA A 27 -24.58 -43.49 37.10
C ALA A 27 -23.33 -43.23 37.96
N GLU A 28 -22.24 -42.75 37.35
CA GLU A 28 -20.98 -42.40 38.04
C GLU A 28 -21.16 -41.18 38.94
N ILE A 29 -21.88 -40.16 38.48
CA ILE A 29 -22.21 -38.95 39.26
C ILE A 29 -23.04 -39.33 40.50
N LYS A 30 -24.08 -40.16 40.31
CA LYS A 30 -24.95 -40.65 41.39
C LYS A 30 -24.23 -41.58 42.36
N ALA A 31 -23.28 -42.37 41.88
CA ALA A 31 -22.45 -43.22 42.74
C ALA A 31 -21.46 -42.38 43.56
N ALA A 32 -20.80 -41.40 42.94
CA ALA A 32 -19.86 -40.51 43.59
C ALA A 32 -20.52 -39.66 44.68
N TYR A 33 -21.69 -39.06 44.40
CA TYR A 33 -22.46 -38.30 45.37
C TYR A 33 -22.85 -39.14 46.60
N ARG A 34 -23.46 -40.31 46.39
CA ARG A 34 -23.85 -41.21 47.50
C ARG A 34 -22.67 -41.64 48.36
N ARG A 35 -21.52 -41.90 47.74
CA ARG A 35 -20.28 -42.26 48.45
C ARG A 35 -19.79 -41.10 49.31
N LEU A 36 -19.74 -39.89 48.77
CA LEU A 36 -19.24 -38.70 49.45
C LEU A 36 -20.17 -38.24 50.58
N VAL A 37 -21.49 -38.28 50.37
CA VAL A 37 -22.48 -37.96 51.43
C VAL A 37 -22.37 -38.93 52.60
N LYS A 38 -22.19 -40.23 52.32
CA LYS A 38 -22.00 -41.23 53.38
C LYS A 38 -20.70 -41.02 54.17
N GLN A 39 -19.64 -40.54 53.51
CA GLN A 39 -18.35 -40.25 54.15
C GLN A 39 -18.38 -38.96 54.98
N HIS A 40 -19.17 -37.97 54.56
CA HIS A 40 -19.22 -36.67 55.20
C HIS A 40 -20.49 -36.44 56.04
N HIS A 41 -21.33 -37.46 56.26
CA HIS A 41 -22.57 -37.33 57.04
C HIS A 41 -22.32 -36.78 58.46
N PRO A 42 -23.16 -35.87 58.99
CA PRO A 42 -22.97 -35.30 60.32
C PRO A 42 -22.95 -36.37 61.43
N ASP A 43 -23.74 -37.43 61.29
CA ASP A 43 -23.77 -38.57 62.23
C ASP A 43 -22.43 -39.35 62.30
N ALA A 44 -21.56 -39.19 61.29
CA ALA A 44 -20.24 -39.79 61.24
C ALA A 44 -19.12 -38.79 61.61
N GLY A 45 -19.46 -37.61 62.12
CA GLY A 45 -18.52 -36.54 62.45
C GLY A 45 -17.98 -35.78 61.22
N GLY A 46 -18.71 -35.81 60.11
CA GLY A 46 -18.30 -35.18 58.86
C GLY A 46 -18.50 -33.66 58.84
N ASP A 47 -17.83 -33.02 57.88
CA ASP A 47 -17.81 -31.57 57.69
C ASP A 47 -19.13 -31.04 57.07
N PRO A 48 -19.89 -30.19 57.79
CA PRO A 48 -21.12 -29.59 57.27
C PRO A 48 -20.93 -28.75 56.00
N GLU A 49 -19.78 -28.07 55.85
CA GLU A 49 -19.49 -27.25 54.67
C GLU A 49 -19.31 -28.13 53.44
N ARG A 50 -18.68 -29.29 53.63
CA ARG A 50 -18.48 -30.27 52.55
C ARG A 50 -19.81 -30.86 52.06
N ILE A 51 -20.75 -31.17 52.95
CA ILE A 51 -22.08 -31.65 52.56
C ILE A 51 -22.83 -30.58 51.77
N LEU A 52 -22.76 -29.32 52.21
CA LEU A 52 -23.43 -28.22 51.52
C LEU A 52 -22.92 -28.10 50.07
N ALA A 53 -21.61 -28.19 49.87
CA ALA A 53 -21.00 -28.20 48.54
C ALA A 53 -21.44 -29.41 47.69
N LEU A 54 -21.50 -30.61 48.29
CA LEU A 54 -21.95 -31.83 47.60
C LEU A 54 -23.41 -31.73 47.16
N ASN A 55 -24.29 -31.19 48.01
CA ASN A 55 -25.69 -30.99 47.69
C ASN A 55 -25.87 -29.96 46.56
N ALA A 56 -25.13 -28.84 46.62
CA ALA A 56 -25.14 -27.84 45.56
C ALA A 56 -24.65 -28.40 44.22
N ALA A 57 -23.62 -29.25 44.23
CA ALA A 57 -23.15 -29.93 43.03
C ALA A 57 -24.18 -30.94 42.48
N TRP A 58 -24.85 -31.67 43.38
CA TRP A 58 -25.91 -32.62 43.02
C TRP A 58 -27.15 -31.95 42.43
N GLU A 59 -27.55 -30.77 42.92
CA GLU A 59 -28.67 -30.01 42.36
C GLU A 59 -28.46 -29.63 40.89
N LEU A 60 -27.21 -29.39 40.49
CA LEU A 60 -26.82 -29.06 39.12
C LEU A 60 -26.60 -30.29 38.25
N LEU A 61 -25.95 -31.34 38.77
CA LEU A 61 -25.48 -32.48 37.99
C LEU A 61 -26.37 -33.73 38.09
N GLY A 62 -27.24 -33.81 39.10
CA GLY A 62 -28.08 -34.97 39.37
C GLY A 62 -29.25 -35.14 38.41
N ASP A 63 -29.59 -34.07 37.67
CA ASP A 63 -30.61 -34.08 36.62
C ASP A 63 -30.00 -33.77 35.25
N ALA A 64 -30.36 -34.57 34.25
CA ALA A 64 -29.78 -34.48 32.91
C ALA A 64 -30.13 -33.17 32.17
N ASP A 65 -31.30 -32.58 32.44
CA ASP A 65 -31.69 -31.30 31.83
C ASP A 65 -30.95 -30.11 32.47
N ARG A 66 -30.79 -30.15 33.79
CA ARG A 66 -30.01 -29.15 34.53
C ARG A 66 -28.53 -29.21 34.17
N ARG A 67 -27.96 -30.42 34.10
CA ARG A 67 -26.57 -30.65 33.66
C ARG A 67 -26.33 -30.10 32.26
N ARG A 68 -27.20 -30.44 31.30
CA ARG A 68 -27.12 -29.92 29.92
C ARG A 68 -27.21 -28.39 29.88
N SER A 69 -28.06 -27.79 30.71
CA SER A 69 -28.22 -26.33 30.77
C SER A 69 -26.99 -25.64 31.36
N PHE A 70 -26.40 -26.21 32.42
CA PHE A 70 -25.15 -25.76 33.00
C PHE A 70 -24.00 -25.83 31.99
N ASP A 71 -23.83 -26.98 31.33
CA ASP A 71 -22.75 -27.20 30.36
C ASP A 71 -22.84 -26.25 29.15
N ARG A 72 -24.06 -25.99 28.64
CA ARG A 72 -24.28 -25.02 27.54
C ARG A 72 -23.88 -23.60 27.93
N THR A 73 -24.30 -23.16 29.13
CA THR A 73 -24.05 -21.79 29.60
C THR A 73 -22.57 -21.56 29.89
N PHE A 74 -21.92 -22.55 30.50
CA PHE A 74 -20.49 -22.52 30.79
C PHE A 74 -19.64 -22.50 29.50
N SER A 75 -20.03 -23.30 28.49
CA SER A 75 -19.35 -23.31 27.18
C SER A 75 -19.54 -22.00 26.40
N ALA A 76 -20.74 -21.40 26.45
CA ALA A 76 -21.02 -20.11 25.81
C ALA A 76 -20.23 -18.95 26.45
N MET A 77 -20.07 -18.95 27.78
CA MET A 77 -19.23 -17.96 28.48
C MET A 77 -17.74 -18.14 28.15
N ALA A 78 -17.25 -19.38 28.09
CA ALA A 78 -15.86 -19.67 27.72
C ALA A 78 -15.53 -19.36 26.25
N GLY A 79 -16.49 -19.54 25.34
CA GLY A 79 -16.32 -19.22 23.91
C GLY A 79 -16.50 -17.73 23.56
N GLY A 80 -17.23 -16.98 24.38
CA GLY A 80 -17.55 -15.56 24.14
C GLY A 80 -16.34 -14.63 24.22
N SER A 81 -15.40 -14.89 25.15
CA SER A 81 -14.16 -14.12 25.28
C SER A 81 -13.20 -14.33 24.11
N ASP A 82 -13.11 -15.55 23.61
CA ASP A 82 -12.25 -15.93 22.47
C ASP A 82 -12.75 -15.33 21.16
N GLU A 83 -14.07 -15.37 20.91
CA GLU A 83 -14.65 -14.83 19.69
C GLU A 83 -14.60 -13.30 19.65
N ALA A 84 -14.84 -12.63 20.78
CA ALA A 84 -14.69 -11.17 20.89
C ALA A 84 -13.23 -10.73 20.63
N SER A 85 -12.26 -11.46 21.20
CA SER A 85 -10.83 -11.18 21.02
C SER A 85 -10.38 -11.42 19.56
N ARG A 86 -10.85 -12.51 18.93
CA ARG A 86 -10.60 -12.79 17.50
C ARG A 86 -11.24 -11.75 16.57
N ARG A 87 -12.42 -11.21 16.90
CA ARG A 87 -13.05 -10.10 16.16
C ARG A 87 -12.25 -8.81 16.30
N GLY A 88 -11.81 -8.48 17.52
CA GLY A 88 -10.94 -7.33 17.77
C GLY A 88 -9.64 -7.39 16.97
N ALA A 89 -8.97 -8.54 16.96
CA ALA A 89 -7.74 -8.76 16.18
C ALA A 89 -7.97 -8.64 14.66
N ARG A 90 -9.09 -9.16 14.13
CA ARG A 90 -9.47 -9.00 12.71
C ARG A 90 -9.70 -7.53 12.34
N ASN A 91 -10.44 -6.79 13.17
CA ASN A 91 -10.74 -5.38 12.93
C ASN A 91 -9.47 -4.52 13.02
N ALA A 92 -8.57 -4.79 13.96
CA ALA A 92 -7.28 -4.10 14.07
C ALA A 92 -6.41 -4.32 12.83
N ARG A 93 -6.34 -5.55 12.31
CA ARG A 93 -5.60 -5.86 11.07
C ARG A 93 -6.21 -5.17 9.86
N ALA A 94 -7.54 -5.16 9.73
CA ALA A 94 -8.24 -4.47 8.65
C ALA A 94 -7.99 -2.95 8.70
N ALA A 95 -8.06 -2.33 9.88
CA ALA A 95 -7.77 -0.92 10.06
C ALA A 95 -6.30 -0.58 9.73
N GLN A 96 -5.36 -1.45 10.09
CA GLN A 96 -3.95 -1.24 9.79
C GLN A 96 -3.63 -1.42 8.30
N ALA A 97 -4.30 -2.35 7.61
CA ALA A 97 -4.21 -2.50 6.16
C ALA A 97 -4.76 -1.26 5.43
N ALA A 98 -5.91 -0.74 5.86
CA ALA A 98 -6.51 0.46 5.28
C ALA A 98 -5.65 1.72 5.49
N ARG A 99 -5.04 1.87 6.68
CA ARG A 99 -4.10 2.97 6.95
C ARG A 99 -2.86 2.89 6.06
N ARG A 100 -2.33 1.68 5.82
CA ARG A 100 -1.18 1.48 4.93
C ARG A 100 -1.51 1.81 3.48
N SER A 101 -2.65 1.36 2.96
CA SER A 101 -3.06 1.66 1.58
C SER A 101 -3.32 3.15 1.38
N SER A 102 -3.97 3.82 2.36
CA SER A 102 -4.19 5.26 2.32
C SER A 102 -2.89 6.06 2.37
N GLY A 103 -1.92 5.65 3.19
CA GLY A 103 -0.61 6.30 3.26
C GLY A 103 0.23 6.11 1.98
N GLN A 104 0.18 4.93 1.36
CA GLN A 104 0.86 4.69 0.08
C GLN A 104 0.29 5.52 -1.07
N GLY A 105 -1.03 5.74 -1.11
CA GLY A 105 -1.65 6.64 -2.08
C GLY A 105 -1.15 8.08 -1.92
N ALA A 106 -1.23 8.63 -0.71
CA ALA A 106 -0.76 9.98 -0.42
C ALA A 106 0.73 10.19 -0.77
N HIS A 107 1.59 9.23 -0.42
CA HIS A 107 3.02 9.30 -0.79
C HIS A 107 3.26 9.20 -2.31
N ALA A 108 2.44 8.43 -3.04
CA ALA A 108 2.55 8.35 -4.49
C ALA A 108 2.15 9.66 -5.16
N ASP A 109 1.11 10.33 -4.65
CA ASP A 109 0.66 11.64 -5.13
C ASP A 109 1.71 12.73 -4.82
N ASP A 110 2.26 12.74 -3.59
CA ASP A 110 3.34 13.66 -3.22
C ASP A 110 4.58 13.50 -4.12
N ALA A 111 4.97 12.24 -4.39
CA ALA A 111 6.09 11.94 -5.28
C ALA A 111 5.84 12.39 -6.73
N LEU A 112 4.59 12.27 -7.21
CA LEU A 112 4.19 12.75 -8.53
C LEU A 112 4.31 14.28 -8.62
N VAL A 113 3.73 15.00 -7.68
CA VAL A 113 3.77 16.47 -7.64
C VAL A 113 5.21 16.96 -7.55
N GLN A 114 6.02 16.35 -6.68
CA GLN A 114 7.43 16.70 -6.53
C GLN A 114 8.21 16.48 -7.84
N TRP A 115 8.00 15.36 -8.52
CA TRP A 115 8.67 15.07 -9.79
C TRP A 115 8.23 16.05 -10.89
N LEU A 116 6.93 16.38 -10.98
CA LEU A 116 6.42 17.34 -11.96
C LEU A 116 7.03 18.74 -11.76
N GLN A 117 7.17 19.19 -10.51
CA GLN A 117 7.72 20.50 -10.20
C GLN A 117 9.24 20.57 -10.36
N THR A 118 9.95 19.53 -9.93
CA THR A 118 11.42 19.52 -9.86
C THR A 118 12.07 19.10 -11.18
N VAL A 119 11.44 18.17 -11.90
CA VAL A 119 11.98 17.60 -13.14
C VAL A 119 11.24 18.16 -14.36
N TYR A 120 9.94 17.89 -14.47
CA TYR A 120 9.22 18.17 -15.72
C TYR A 120 9.07 19.68 -16.01
N ALA A 121 8.69 20.50 -15.03
CA ALA A 121 8.46 21.93 -15.27
C ALA A 121 9.72 22.68 -15.76
N PRO A 122 10.94 22.45 -15.19
CA PRO A 122 12.18 22.94 -15.77
C PRO A 122 12.46 22.40 -17.17
N ILE A 123 12.22 21.11 -17.41
CA ILE A 123 12.39 20.49 -18.73
C ILE A 123 11.49 21.15 -19.78
N ASP A 124 10.19 21.31 -19.50
CA ASP A 124 9.24 21.91 -20.44
C ASP A 124 9.64 23.35 -20.81
N ARG A 125 10.16 24.11 -19.84
CA ARG A 125 10.68 25.47 -20.07
C ARG A 125 11.87 25.45 -21.02
N GLN A 126 12.85 24.56 -20.81
CA GLN A 126 14.02 24.45 -21.69
C GLN A 126 13.64 23.97 -23.09
N LEU A 127 12.79 22.94 -23.20
CA LEU A 127 12.26 22.47 -24.48
C LEU A 127 11.54 23.59 -25.22
N GLY A 128 10.74 24.41 -24.52
CA GLY A 128 10.09 25.58 -25.09
C GLY A 128 11.06 26.62 -25.64
N GLN A 129 12.20 26.82 -24.99
CA GLN A 129 13.24 27.76 -25.43
C GLN A 129 14.03 27.25 -26.64
N VAL A 130 14.08 25.95 -26.87
CA VAL A 130 14.66 25.37 -28.10
C VAL A 130 13.63 25.38 -29.23
N ILE A 131 12.47 24.77 -29.00
CA ILE A 131 11.45 24.53 -30.04
C ILE A 131 10.86 25.83 -30.62
N ASN A 132 10.66 26.85 -29.78
CA ASN A 132 10.02 28.10 -30.22
C ASN A 132 11.01 29.20 -30.57
N ALA A 133 12.31 29.01 -30.30
CA ALA A 133 13.30 29.99 -30.68
C ALA A 133 13.55 29.91 -32.20
N PHE A 134 13.80 31.07 -32.80
CA PHE A 134 14.40 31.17 -34.14
C PHE A 134 13.54 30.83 -35.39
N PRO A 135 12.18 30.84 -35.41
CA PRO A 135 11.42 30.41 -36.60
C PRO A 135 11.47 31.39 -37.78
N ALA A 136 11.70 32.68 -37.54
CA ALA A 136 11.79 33.69 -38.60
C ALA A 136 13.19 33.69 -39.23
N GLN A 137 14.23 33.59 -38.40
CA GLN A 137 15.61 33.54 -38.83
C GLN A 137 15.92 32.25 -39.59
N LEU A 138 15.34 31.10 -39.22
CA LEU A 138 15.43 29.88 -40.02
C LEU A 138 14.81 30.03 -41.42
N ARG A 139 13.77 30.85 -41.56
CA ARG A 139 13.20 31.15 -42.89
C ARG A 139 14.10 32.08 -43.69
N ALA A 140 14.66 33.09 -43.04
CA ALA A 140 15.61 34.00 -43.67
C ALA A 140 16.88 33.25 -44.13
N LEU A 141 17.45 32.39 -43.27
CA LEU A 141 18.61 31.57 -43.59
C LEU A 141 18.33 30.58 -44.73
N ALA A 142 17.13 29.99 -44.77
CA ALA A 142 16.73 29.14 -45.89
C ALA A 142 16.57 29.92 -47.21
N ALA A 143 16.31 31.23 -47.15
CA ALA A 143 16.22 32.09 -48.32
C ALA A 143 17.60 32.60 -48.78
N ASP A 144 18.53 32.78 -47.85
CA ASP A 144 19.92 33.15 -48.11
C ASP A 144 20.90 32.34 -47.21
N PRO A 145 21.30 31.13 -47.64
CA PRO A 145 22.19 30.23 -46.89
C PRO A 145 23.60 30.78 -46.62
N TYR A 146 24.04 31.75 -47.42
CA TYR A 146 25.40 32.28 -47.39
C TYR A 146 25.50 33.65 -46.70
N ASP A 147 24.41 34.12 -46.09
CA ASP A 147 24.45 35.29 -45.21
C ASP A 147 25.22 34.95 -43.93
N ASP A 148 26.43 35.51 -43.80
CA ASP A 148 27.32 35.30 -42.65
C ASP A 148 26.67 35.65 -41.31
N THR A 149 25.82 36.69 -41.26
CA THR A 149 25.17 37.14 -40.03
C THR A 149 24.07 36.17 -39.62
N LEU A 150 23.27 35.68 -40.58
CA LEU A 150 22.24 34.68 -40.33
C LEU A 150 22.87 33.34 -39.92
N MET A 151 23.97 32.95 -40.57
CA MET A 151 24.68 31.72 -40.25
C MET A 151 25.33 31.78 -38.86
N GLU A 152 25.98 32.89 -38.49
CA GLU A 152 26.53 33.09 -37.15
C GLU A 152 25.44 32.98 -36.08
N ALA A 153 24.31 33.69 -36.27
CA ALA A 153 23.17 33.63 -35.36
C ALA A 153 22.60 32.21 -35.25
N PHE A 154 22.57 31.45 -36.35
CA PHE A 154 22.11 30.08 -36.38
C PHE A 154 23.06 29.13 -35.63
N CYS A 155 24.37 29.23 -35.84
CA CYS A 155 25.39 28.48 -35.10
C CYS A 155 25.27 28.73 -33.59
N ILE A 156 25.11 29.99 -33.16
CA ILE A 156 24.89 30.35 -31.76
C ILE A 156 23.61 29.68 -31.24
N TYR A 157 22.52 29.72 -32.01
CA TYR A 157 21.26 29.07 -31.64
C TYR A 157 21.44 27.55 -31.45
N VAL A 158 22.11 26.86 -32.38
CA VAL A 158 22.34 25.40 -32.31
C VAL A 158 23.19 25.06 -31.08
N GLN A 159 24.29 25.80 -30.85
CA GLN A 159 25.15 25.60 -29.69
C GLN A 159 24.41 25.81 -28.37
N GLN A 160 23.66 26.91 -28.23
CA GLN A 160 22.87 27.18 -27.03
C GLN A 160 21.79 26.12 -26.82
N SER A 161 21.14 25.67 -27.89
CA SER A 161 20.10 24.64 -27.82
C SER A 161 20.66 23.31 -27.34
N ARG A 162 21.84 22.90 -27.82
CA ARG A 162 22.53 21.69 -27.33
C ARG A 162 22.84 21.77 -25.84
N GLN A 163 23.40 22.88 -25.36
CA GLN A 163 23.65 23.08 -23.93
C GLN A 163 22.37 22.99 -23.09
N ARG A 164 21.22 23.41 -23.62
CA ARG A 164 19.92 23.27 -22.95
C ARG A 164 19.47 21.82 -22.93
N ILE A 165 19.65 21.08 -24.02
CA ILE A 165 19.31 19.65 -24.08
C ILE A 165 20.16 18.82 -23.12
N ASP A 166 21.45 19.12 -22.97
CA ASP A 166 22.29 18.46 -21.97
C ASP A 166 21.78 18.70 -20.55
N LYS A 167 21.40 19.95 -20.22
CA LYS A 167 20.76 20.27 -18.93
C LYS A 167 19.45 19.51 -18.74
N VAL A 168 18.64 19.39 -19.79
CA VAL A 168 17.38 18.60 -19.76
C VAL A 168 17.65 17.14 -19.46
N LYS A 169 18.68 16.54 -20.06
CA LYS A 169 19.08 15.15 -19.79
C LYS A 169 19.49 14.96 -18.34
N THR A 170 20.32 15.86 -17.80
CA THR A 170 20.73 15.84 -16.39
C THR A 170 19.51 15.97 -15.46
N LEU A 171 18.59 16.88 -15.76
CA LEU A 171 17.35 17.04 -15.00
C LEU A 171 16.47 15.78 -15.04
N TYR A 172 16.28 15.19 -16.22
CA TYR A 172 15.47 13.99 -16.40
C TYR A 172 16.02 12.79 -15.62
N GLN A 173 17.35 12.70 -15.51
CA GLN A 173 18.04 11.64 -14.75
C GLN A 173 18.16 11.93 -13.25
N SER A 174 17.85 13.16 -12.80
CA SER A 174 18.06 13.57 -11.40
C SER A 174 17.10 12.92 -10.39
N LEU A 175 15.88 12.59 -10.82
CA LEU A 175 14.87 11.95 -9.99
C LEU A 175 14.15 10.86 -10.80
N PRO A 176 13.98 9.64 -10.25
CA PRO A 176 13.29 8.58 -10.95
C PRO A 176 11.82 8.92 -11.21
N THR A 177 11.31 8.52 -12.37
CA THR A 177 9.90 8.72 -12.73
C THR A 177 8.99 7.90 -11.81
N PRO A 178 8.01 8.53 -11.13
CA PRO A 178 7.04 7.83 -10.29
C PRO A 178 6.25 6.78 -11.07
N ALA A 179 5.81 5.72 -10.38
CA ALA A 179 5.08 4.61 -11.02
C ALA A 179 3.79 5.07 -11.70
N THR A 180 3.10 6.05 -11.11
CA THR A 180 1.88 6.68 -11.63
C THR A 180 2.12 7.48 -12.91
N ALA A 181 3.34 7.93 -13.18
CA ALA A 181 3.69 8.76 -14.33
C ALA A 181 4.67 8.10 -15.31
N ARG A 182 4.86 6.77 -15.28
CA ARG A 182 5.78 6.09 -16.23
C ARG A 182 5.47 6.38 -17.70
N GLY A 183 4.19 6.34 -18.08
CA GLY A 183 3.76 6.65 -19.44
C GLY A 183 4.09 8.09 -19.82
N PHE A 184 3.85 9.03 -18.91
CA PHE A 184 4.18 10.44 -19.11
C PHE A 184 5.69 10.67 -19.21
N GLY A 185 6.49 10.05 -18.36
CA GLY A 185 7.95 10.11 -18.45
C GLY A 185 8.47 9.57 -19.79
N LEU A 186 7.87 8.50 -20.31
CA LEU A 186 8.20 7.98 -21.65
C LEU A 186 7.84 8.99 -22.76
N SER A 187 6.66 9.62 -22.68
CA SER A 187 6.28 10.70 -23.59
C SER A 187 7.29 11.87 -23.54
N VAL A 188 7.79 12.23 -22.35
CA VAL A 188 8.81 13.27 -22.16
C VAL A 188 10.12 12.87 -22.85
N TYR A 189 10.56 11.63 -22.64
CA TYR A 189 11.74 11.09 -23.30
C TYR A 189 11.62 11.14 -24.84
N HIS A 190 10.49 10.70 -25.40
CA HIS A 190 10.28 10.77 -26.85
C HIS A 190 10.29 12.20 -27.40
N CYS A 191 9.74 13.17 -26.66
CA CYS A 191 9.83 14.57 -27.05
C CYS A 191 11.27 15.08 -27.01
N LEU A 192 12.04 14.68 -25.99
CA LEU A 192 13.45 15.03 -25.87
C LEU A 192 14.28 14.47 -27.03
N SER A 193 14.14 13.18 -27.34
CA SER A 193 14.83 12.54 -28.47
C SER A 193 14.51 13.24 -29.79
N GLN A 194 13.23 13.56 -30.04
CA GLN A 194 12.84 14.29 -31.26
C GLN A 194 13.56 15.64 -31.40
N VAL A 195 13.70 16.38 -30.30
CA VAL A 195 14.42 17.67 -30.31
C VAL A 195 15.90 17.47 -30.52
N GLU A 196 16.49 16.45 -29.91
CA GLU A 196 17.90 16.12 -30.09
C GLU A 196 18.21 15.73 -31.55
N ASP A 197 17.39 14.87 -32.14
CA ASP A 197 17.55 14.47 -33.53
C ASP A 197 17.41 15.68 -34.47
N ALA A 198 16.45 16.59 -34.19
CA ALA A 198 16.29 17.83 -34.94
C ALA A 198 17.54 18.72 -34.85
N LEU A 199 18.13 18.87 -33.66
CA LEU A 199 19.36 19.65 -33.46
C LEU A 199 20.56 19.00 -34.15
N ASN A 200 20.60 17.68 -34.25
CA ASN A 200 21.66 16.97 -34.97
C ASN A 200 21.60 17.23 -36.48
N GLU A 201 20.41 17.25 -37.08
CA GLU A 201 20.28 17.65 -38.49
C GLU A 201 20.66 19.11 -38.70
N LEU A 202 20.20 20.01 -37.83
CA LEU A 202 20.55 21.43 -37.90
C LEU A 202 22.07 21.69 -37.76
N ASP A 203 22.75 20.92 -36.92
CA ASP A 203 24.21 21.00 -36.77
C ASP A 203 24.94 20.47 -38.02
N ARG A 204 24.47 19.39 -38.64
CA ARG A 204 25.01 18.90 -39.92
C ARG A 204 24.89 19.95 -41.02
N TYR A 205 23.80 20.73 -41.02
CA TYR A 205 23.65 21.85 -41.96
C TYR A 205 24.79 22.87 -41.82
N THR A 206 25.20 23.22 -40.59
CA THR A 206 26.33 24.16 -40.37
C THR A 206 27.67 23.66 -40.91
N MET A 207 27.82 22.35 -41.13
CA MET A 207 29.07 21.75 -41.59
C MET A 207 29.15 21.56 -43.11
N GLY A 208 28.02 21.53 -43.82
CA GLY A 208 27.99 21.14 -45.23
C GLY A 208 27.02 21.89 -46.12
N TYR A 209 26.21 22.82 -45.59
CA TYR A 209 25.22 23.62 -46.33
C TYR A 209 24.24 22.78 -47.18
N VAL A 210 24.06 21.50 -46.85
CA VAL A 210 23.15 20.61 -47.57
C VAL A 210 21.71 20.93 -47.14
N ASP A 211 20.94 21.48 -48.07
CA ASP A 211 19.62 22.07 -47.79
C ASP A 211 18.60 21.11 -47.15
N ASN A 212 18.71 19.81 -47.45
CA ASN A 212 17.88 18.76 -46.84
C ASN A 212 17.96 18.77 -45.31
N TYR A 213 19.15 18.97 -44.73
CA TYR A 213 19.33 18.96 -43.28
C TYR A 213 18.62 20.14 -42.58
N LEU A 214 18.61 21.31 -43.21
CA LEU A 214 17.88 22.48 -42.69
C LEU A 214 16.36 22.26 -42.78
N HIS A 215 15.88 21.68 -43.87
CA HIS A 215 14.47 21.32 -44.03
C HIS A 215 14.03 20.27 -43.00
N ASP A 216 14.76 19.16 -42.90
CA ASP A 216 14.45 18.03 -42.03
C ASP A 216 14.48 18.46 -40.55
N GLY A 217 15.53 19.17 -40.13
CA GLY A 217 15.62 19.72 -38.78
C GLY A 217 14.44 20.63 -38.42
N ARG A 218 13.95 21.45 -39.37
CA ARG A 218 12.77 22.30 -39.17
C ARG A 218 11.47 21.50 -39.05
N GLU A 219 11.28 20.47 -39.87
CA GLU A 219 10.12 19.58 -39.75
C GLU A 219 10.13 18.83 -38.43
N MET A 220 11.28 18.34 -38.00
CA MET A 220 11.45 17.64 -36.73
C MET A 220 11.17 18.56 -35.54
N LEU A 221 11.58 19.84 -35.57
CA LEU A 221 11.20 20.82 -34.56
C LEU A 221 9.69 21.11 -34.55
N ARG A 222 9.03 21.13 -35.71
CA ARG A 222 7.56 21.25 -35.79
C ARG A 222 6.87 20.04 -35.16
N GLU A 223 7.39 18.84 -35.40
CA GLU A 223 6.88 17.63 -34.75
C GLU A 223 7.11 17.65 -33.23
N ALA A 224 8.30 18.04 -32.78
CA ALA A 224 8.62 18.22 -31.37
C ALA A 224 7.66 19.21 -30.71
N LYS A 225 7.28 20.29 -31.40
CA LYS A 225 6.25 21.23 -30.92
C LYS A 225 4.90 20.56 -30.68
N ARG A 226 4.44 19.72 -31.61
CA ARG A 226 3.19 18.95 -31.47
C ARG A 226 3.28 17.97 -30.29
N ARG A 227 4.41 17.28 -30.13
CA ARG A 227 4.66 16.35 -29.01
C ARG A 227 4.65 17.09 -27.67
N ARG A 228 5.29 18.26 -27.58
CA ARG A 228 5.28 19.12 -26.40
C ARG A 228 3.88 19.59 -26.03
N GLN A 229 3.04 19.96 -27.01
CA GLN A 229 1.65 20.32 -26.74
C GLN A 229 0.86 19.16 -26.12
N ARG A 230 1.03 17.94 -26.64
CA ARG A 230 0.44 16.73 -26.04
C ARG A 230 0.92 16.48 -24.62
N LEU A 231 2.21 16.69 -24.33
CA LEU A 231 2.74 16.60 -22.96
C LEU A 231 2.04 17.58 -22.01
N GLN A 232 1.78 18.81 -22.46
CA GLN A 232 1.09 19.79 -21.63
C GLN A 232 -0.37 19.37 -21.35
N GLU A 233 -1.02 18.71 -22.30
CA GLU A 233 -2.36 18.13 -22.12
C GLU A 233 -2.34 16.92 -21.17
N GLU A 234 -1.39 16.00 -21.35
CA GLU A 234 -1.19 14.84 -20.47
C GLU A 234 -0.91 15.25 -19.03
N ARG A 235 -0.06 16.26 -18.83
CA ARG A 235 0.20 16.84 -17.51
C ARG A 235 -1.08 17.32 -16.84
N ARG A 236 -1.93 18.08 -17.56
CA ARG A 236 -3.20 18.58 -17.01
C ARG A 236 -4.12 17.44 -16.57
N ARG A 237 -4.09 16.30 -17.27
CA ARG A 237 -4.87 15.11 -16.87
C ARG A 237 -4.33 14.48 -15.58
N LEU A 238 -3.00 14.49 -15.38
CA LEU A 238 -2.36 13.97 -14.17
C LEU A 238 -2.58 14.87 -12.95
N GLU A 239 -2.80 16.17 -13.14
CA GLU A 239 -3.12 17.11 -12.05
C GLU A 239 -4.60 17.04 -11.61
N ILE A 240 -5.46 16.32 -12.34
CA ILE A 240 -6.90 16.16 -12.05
C ILE A 240 -7.20 14.85 -11.28
N ILE A 241 -6.24 13.93 -11.25
CA ILE A 241 -6.33 12.63 -10.55
C ILE A 241 -5.76 12.78 -9.15
#